data_AF-A0AAV0QW90-F1
#
_entry.id   AF-A0AAV0QW90-F1
#
_cell.length_a   1.000
_cell.length_b   1.000
_cell.length_c   1.000
_cell.angle_alpha   90.00
_cell.angle_beta   90.00
_cell.angle_gamma   90.00
#
_symmetry.space_group_name_H-M   'P 1'
#
loop_
_entity.id
_entity.type
_entity.pdbx_description
1 polymer ?
#
loop_
_entity_poly.entity_id
_entity_poly.type
_entity_poly.pdbx_seq_one_letter_code
_entity_poly.pdbx_strand_id
1 'polypeptide(L)' 'MGFRQVQVQTDSLSAIQLIGSAGERHPHLALVSKVRRLQALEWQVEVVHVYREGNVVADYLASLGHGRSPGDHFVDAP' A
#
# COMPACT_ATOMS: atom_id res chain seq x y z
N MET A 1 8.87 -6.28 19.06
CA MET A 1 7.71 -7.16 18.84
C MET A 1 6.80 -6.46 17.84
N GLY A 2 6.63 -7.01 16.64
CA GLY A 2 5.84 -6.43 15.56
C GLY A 2 4.97 -7.49 14.89
N PHE A 3 4.06 -7.10 14.01
CA PHE A 3 3.20 -8.04 13.30
C PHE A 3 4.05 -8.94 12.37
N ARG A 4 3.85 -10.27 12.49
CA ARG A 4 4.56 -11.30 11.69
C ARG A 4 3.68 -11.98 10.65
N GLN A 5 2.37 -11.78 10.74
CA GLN A 5 1.38 -12.22 9.77
C GLN A 5 0.55 -10.98 9.42
N VAL A 6 0.64 -10.54 8.18
CA VAL A 6 0.00 -9.31 7.72
C VAL A 6 -0.70 -9.57 6.41
N GLN A 7 -2.01 -9.30 6.39
CA GLN A 7 -2.78 -9.24 5.16
C GLN A 7 -2.94 -7.78 4.76
N VAL A 8 -2.50 -7.45 3.55
CA VAL A 8 -2.63 -6.13 2.95
C VAL A 8 -3.79 -6.19 1.96
N GLN A 9 -4.83 -5.40 2.20
CA GLN A 9 -5.97 -5.28 1.31
C GLN A 9 -5.80 -4.06 0.41
N THR A 10 -6.08 -4.22 -0.88
CA THR A 10 -6.08 -3.12 -1.85
C THR A 10 -7.15 -3.33 -2.90
N ASP A 11 -7.75 -2.25 -3.37
CA ASP A 11 -8.68 -2.21 -4.50
C ASP A 11 -7.98 -1.97 -5.85
N SER A 12 -6.64 -1.91 -5.85
CA SER A 12 -5.86 -1.75 -7.07
C SER A 12 -5.31 -3.08 -7.57
N LEU A 13 -6.05 -3.75 -8.44
CA LEU A 13 -5.56 -4.97 -9.11
C LEU A 13 -4.26 -4.70 -9.88
N SER A 14 -4.14 -3.53 -10.50
CA SER A 14 -2.94 -3.10 -11.20
C SER A 14 -1.72 -3.02 -10.29
N ALA A 15 -1.88 -2.58 -9.04
CA ALA A 15 -0.78 -2.55 -8.07
C ALA A 15 -0.30 -3.97 -7.71
N ILE A 16 -1.24 -4.91 -7.49
CA ILE A 16 -0.92 -6.33 -7.22
C ILE A 16 -0.13 -6.93 -8.40
N GLN A 17 -0.63 -6.73 -9.62
CA GLN A 17 0.04 -7.20 -10.83
C GLN A 17 1.44 -6.59 -10.95
N LEU A 18 1.58 -5.29 -10.75
CA LEU A 18 2.86 -4.61 -10.84
C LEU A 18 3.87 -5.15 -9.81
N ILE A 19 3.45 -5.42 -8.58
CA ILE A 19 4.34 -6.01 -7.56
C ILE A 19 4.76 -7.43 -7.96
N GLY A 20 3.83 -8.24 -8.48
CA GLY A 20 4.08 -9.63 -8.87
C GLY A 20 4.89 -9.81 -10.16
N SER A 21 4.74 -8.93 -11.15
CA SER A 21 5.25 -9.15 -12.50
C SER A 21 5.96 -7.96 -13.14
N ALA A 22 6.19 -6.84 -12.43
CA ALA A 22 6.98 -5.74 -12.99
C ALA A 22 8.35 -6.24 -13.46
N GLY A 23 8.58 -6.09 -14.77
CA GLY A 23 9.89 -6.25 -15.39
C GLY A 23 10.85 -5.12 -14.99
N GLU A 24 12.08 -5.22 -15.47
CA GLU A 24 13.20 -4.34 -15.05
C GLU A 24 13.09 -2.89 -15.53
N ARG A 25 12.07 -2.54 -16.33
CA ARG A 25 11.86 -1.18 -16.85
C ARG A 25 10.42 -0.74 -16.63
N HIS A 26 10.18 -0.09 -15.50
CA HIS A 26 8.89 0.53 -15.19
C HIS A 26 9.12 1.87 -14.46
N PRO A 27 8.33 2.93 -14.72
CA PRO A 27 8.47 4.23 -14.04
C PRO A 27 8.43 4.15 -12.51
N HIS A 28 7.72 3.15 -11.98
CA HIS A 28 7.58 2.92 -10.54
C HIS A 28 8.46 1.79 -9.98
N LEU A 29 9.47 1.32 -10.73
CA LEU A 29 10.31 0.19 -10.31
C LEU A 29 10.93 0.40 -8.92
N ALA A 30 11.41 1.61 -8.62
CA ALA A 30 11.99 1.92 -7.31
C ALA A 30 11.00 1.69 -6.16
N LEU A 31 9.71 1.98 -6.36
CA LEU A 31 8.66 1.72 -5.37
C LEU A 31 8.36 0.22 -5.27
N VAL A 32 8.23 -0.46 -6.41
CA VAL A 32 8.02 -1.91 -6.47
C VAL A 32 9.13 -2.68 -5.78
N SER A 33 10.39 -2.31 -6.01
CA SER A 33 11.55 -2.92 -5.34
C SER A 33 11.51 -2.74 -3.82
N LYS A 34 11.05 -1.59 -3.32
CA LYS A 34 10.85 -1.36 -1.88
C LYS A 34 9.78 -2.29 -1.32
N VAL A 35 8.64 -2.42 -2.00
CA VAL A 35 7.56 -3.34 -1.59
C VAL A 35 8.04 -4.78 -1.57
N ARG A 36 8.73 -5.24 -2.62
CA ARG A 36 9.31 -6.59 -2.69
C ARG A 36 10.34 -6.84 -1.59
N ARG A 37 11.19 -5.85 -1.27
CA ARG A 37 12.13 -5.94 -0.15
C ARG A 37 11.42 -6.06 1.19
N LEU A 38 10.32 -5.33 1.39
CA LEU A 38 9.50 -5.48 2.58
C LEU A 38 8.90 -6.89 2.64
N GLN A 39 8.30 -7.39 1.57
CA GLN A 39 7.75 -8.76 1.52
C GLN A 39 8.80 -9.85 1.78
N ALA A 40 10.07 -9.62 1.43
CA ALA A 40 11.17 -10.57 1.63
C ALA A 40 11.77 -10.56 3.05
N LEU A 41 11.30 -9.71 3.96
CA LEU A 41 11.69 -9.79 5.37
C LEU A 41 11.19 -11.12 5.97
N GLU A 42 11.67 -11.43 7.17
CA GLU A 42 11.17 -12.60 7.90
C GLU A 42 9.76 -12.30 8.43
N TRP A 43 8.71 -12.41 7.64
CA TRP A 43 7.30 -12.30 8.05
C TRP A 43 6.44 -12.87 6.93
N GLN A 44 5.18 -13.16 7.24
CA GLN A 44 4.21 -13.65 6.27
C GLN A 44 3.35 -12.47 5.82
N VAL A 45 3.44 -12.13 4.55
CA VAL A 45 2.65 -11.07 3.93
C VAL A 45 1.81 -11.66 2.82
N GLU A 46 0.51 -11.42 2.90
CA GLU A 46 -0.44 -11.71 1.82
C GLU A 46 -0.99 -10.38 1.30
N VAL A 47 -0.99 -10.19 -0.02
CA VAL A 47 -1.65 -9.03 -0.64
C VAL A 47 -2.88 -9.52 -1.37
N VAL A 48 -4.06 -9.03 -0.97
CA VAL A 48 -5.34 -9.46 -1.52
C VAL A 48 -6.10 -8.30 -2.16
N HIS A 49 -6.79 -8.61 -3.26
CA HIS A 49 -7.67 -7.66 -3.91
C HIS A 49 -9.02 -7.62 -3.19
N VAL A 50 -9.52 -6.43 -2.91
CA VAL A 50 -10.87 -6.19 -2.38
C VAL A 50 -11.62 -5.19 -3.25
N TYR A 51 -12.94 -5.15 -3.16
CA TYR A 51 -13.71 -4.09 -3.82
C TYR A 51 -13.51 -2.75 -3.12
N ARG A 52 -13.64 -1.64 -3.86
CA ARG A 52 -13.44 -0.28 -3.34
C ARG A 52 -14.35 0.04 -2.16
N GLU A 53 -15.58 -0.47 -2.17
CA GLU A 53 -16.55 -0.34 -1.08
C GLU A 53 -16.03 -0.94 0.23
N GLY A 54 -15.24 -2.02 0.13
CA GLY A 54 -14.57 -2.66 1.28
C GLY A 54 -13.30 -1.95 1.72
N ASN A 55 -12.70 -1.13 0.85
CA ASN A 55 -11.47 -0.36 1.11
C ASN A 55 -11.74 1.11 1.45
N VAL A 56 -12.96 1.47 1.86
CA VAL A 56 -13.44 2.85 2.00
C VAL A 56 -12.57 3.71 2.93
N VAL A 57 -12.03 3.12 4.00
CA VAL A 57 -11.18 3.86 4.95
C VAL A 57 -9.87 4.27 4.28
N ALA A 58 -9.23 3.36 3.53
CA ALA A 58 -7.99 3.68 2.83
C ALA A 58 -8.24 4.70 1.70
N ASP A 59 -9.34 4.58 0.96
CA ASP A 59 -9.75 5.54 -0.09
C ASP A 59 -10.01 6.94 0.49
N TYR A 60 -10.71 7.02 1.62
CA TYR A 60 -10.93 8.26 2.35
C TYR A 60 -9.61 8.88 2.81
N LEU A 61 -8.71 8.11 3.43
CA LEU A 61 -7.42 8.61 3.90
C LEU A 61 -6.50 9.06 2.74
N ALA A 62 -6.50 8.33 1.63
CA ALA A 62 -5.76 8.70 0.44
C ALA A 62 -6.29 10.01 -0.18
N SER A 63 -7.62 10.18 -0.22
CA SER A 63 -8.28 11.41 -0.66
C SER A 63 -7.99 12.58 0.28
N LEU A 64 -8.00 12.33 1.59
CA LEU A 64 -7.69 13.33 2.61
C LEU A 64 -6.23 13.82 2.50
N GLY A 65 -5.29 12.93 2.23
CA GLY A 65 -3.88 13.27 1.99
C GLY A 65 -3.60 13.88 0.61
N HIS A 66 -4.55 13.83 -0.32
CA HIS A 66 -4.33 14.30 -1.69
C HIS A 66 -4.09 15.83 -1.71
N GLY A 67 -2.99 16.24 -2.35
CA GLY A 67 -2.59 17.65 -2.42
C GLY A 67 -1.90 18.19 -1.15
N ARG A 68 -1.62 17.33 -0.16
CA ARG A 68 -0.93 17.69 1.07
C ARG A 68 0.55 17.34 1.04
N SER A 69 1.32 17.97 1.93
CA SER A 69 2.74 17.69 2.06
C SER A 69 2.97 16.45 2.93
N PRO A 70 3.99 15.62 2.61
CA PRO A 70 4.35 14.51 3.48
C PRO A 70 4.68 14.99 4.91
N GLY A 71 4.05 14.38 5.91
CA GLY A 71 4.26 14.72 7.32
C GLY A 71 3.27 15.72 7.92
N ASP A 72 2.24 16.13 7.17
CA ASP A 72 1.16 16.95 7.73
C ASP A 72 0.36 16.17 8.79
N HIS A 73 0.18 16.77 9.97
CA HIS A 73 -0.58 16.22 11.09
C HIS A 73 -1.86 17.03 11.32
N PHE A 74 -3.00 16.36 11.38
CA PHE A 74 -4.30 16.98 11.67
C PHE A 74 -4.86 16.34 12.92
N VAL A 75 -5.14 17.16 13.92
CA VAL A 75 -5.83 16.76 15.13
C VAL A 75 -7.08 17.64 15.15
N ASP A 76 -8.26 17.02 15.04
CA ASP A 76 -9.49 17.78 15.22
C ASP A 76 -9.46 18.38 16.63
N ALA A 77 -9.75 19.68 16.73
CA ALA A 77 -9.97 20.30 18.01
C ALA A 77 -11.20 19.64 18.66
N PRO A 78 -11.20 19.43 19.99
CA PRO A 78 -12.23 18.69 20.71
C PRO A 78 -13.64 19.28 20.54
#